data_AF-A0A817GZD7-F1
#
_entry.id   AF-A0A817GZD7-F1
#
_cell.length_a   1.000
_cell.length_b   1.000
_cell.length_c   1.000
_cell.angle_alpha   90.00
_cell.angle_beta   90.00
_cell.angle_gamma   90.00
#
_symmetry.space_group_name_H-M   'P 1'
#
loop_
_entity.id
_entity.type
_entity.pdbx_description
1 polymer ?
#
loop_
_entity_poly.entity_id
_entity_poly.type
_entity_poly.pdbx_seq_one_letter_code
_entity_poly.pdbx_strand_id
1 'polypeptide(L)'
;MTAREPFPNASENCDDKAIVNAGSLIGFACASGIKACENGKEESGLFTKHFLKHIVKPDTDFSKILRAVTRAVKEESKSRQIPCYIGALLIEDDICLY
;
A
#
# COMPACT_ATOMS: atom_id res chain seq x y z
N MET A 1 -11.92 -46.49 12.91
CA MET A 1 -12.56 -45.29 12.33
C MET A 1 -12.77 -44.31 13.48
N THR A 2 -11.83 -43.39 13.67
CA THR A 2 -11.88 -42.37 14.74
C THR A 2 -12.59 -41.13 14.20
N ALA A 3 -13.71 -40.76 14.83
CA ALA A 3 -14.40 -39.51 14.54
C ALA A 3 -13.49 -38.33 14.91
N ARG A 4 -13.36 -37.37 13.99
CA ARG A 4 -12.71 -36.08 14.26
C ARG A 4 -13.72 -35.19 14.97
N GLU A 5 -13.37 -34.74 16.17
CA GLU A 5 -14.09 -33.69 16.90
C GLU A 5 -14.23 -32.44 16.02
N PRO A 6 -15.37 -31.72 16.06
CA PRO A 6 -15.53 -30.49 15.31
C PRO A 6 -14.54 -29.43 15.82
N PHE A 7 -13.98 -28.64 14.89
CA PHE A 7 -13.14 -27.50 15.24
C PHE A 7 -13.91 -26.53 16.14
N PRO A 8 -13.30 -26.03 17.24
CA PRO A 8 -13.97 -25.07 18.10
C PRO A 8 -14.30 -23.82 17.28
N ASN A 9 -15.57 -23.41 17.34
CA ASN A 9 -16.06 -22.16 16.75
C ASN A 9 -15.19 -21.02 17.30
N ALA A 10 -14.61 -20.22 16.40
CA ALA A 10 -13.91 -19.02 16.78
C ALA A 10 -14.85 -18.18 17.66
N SER A 11 -14.47 -18.02 18.93
CA SER A 11 -15.25 -17.33 19.93
C SER A 11 -15.52 -15.90 19.46
N GLU A 12 -16.80 -15.54 19.43
CA GLU A 12 -17.30 -14.17 19.43
C GLU A 12 -16.73 -13.46 20.65
N ASN A 13 -15.67 -12.67 20.46
CA ASN A 13 -15.28 -11.57 21.34
C ASN A 13 -14.22 -10.75 20.60
N CYS A 14 -14.68 -9.87 19.73
CA CYS A 14 -13.86 -8.77 19.20
C CYS A 14 -13.75 -7.66 20.25
N ASP A 15 -13.29 -7.98 21.45
CA ASP A 15 -13.07 -7.00 22.52
C ASP A 15 -11.63 -7.06 23.01
N ASP A 16 -10.74 -6.61 22.14
CA ASP A 16 -9.40 -6.15 22.50
C ASP A 16 -9.10 -4.93 21.64
N LYS A 17 -9.54 -3.75 22.12
CA LYS A 17 -9.32 -2.41 21.53
C LYS A 17 -8.97 -2.46 20.05
N ALA A 18 -9.97 -2.62 19.19
CA ALA A 18 -9.78 -2.47 17.75
C ALA A 18 -8.95 -1.20 17.53
N ILE A 19 -7.73 -1.33 17.01
CA ILE A 19 -6.99 -0.19 16.52
C ILE A 19 -7.81 0.31 15.33
N VAL A 20 -8.72 1.25 15.60
CA VAL A 20 -9.53 1.88 14.56
C VAL A 20 -8.62 2.87 13.83
N ASN A 21 -7.58 2.37 13.16
CA ASN A 21 -6.81 3.11 12.15
C ASN A 21 -7.58 3.15 10.83
N ALA A 22 -8.89 3.27 10.93
CA ALA A 22 -9.79 3.39 9.80
C ALA A 22 -9.63 4.81 9.20
N GLY A 23 -9.77 4.92 7.88
CA GLY A 23 -9.52 6.16 7.14
C GLY A 23 -8.04 6.45 6.85
N SER A 24 -7.12 5.55 7.21
CA SER A 24 -5.69 5.70 6.92
C SER A 24 -5.24 4.86 5.74
N LEU A 25 -4.32 5.41 4.95
CA LEU A 25 -3.55 4.71 3.92
C LEU A 25 -2.07 5.07 4.09
N ILE A 26 -1.25 4.05 4.29
CA ILE A 26 0.19 4.16 4.49
C ILE A 26 0.91 3.58 3.27
N GLY A 27 1.75 4.40 2.64
CA GLY A 27 2.59 3.98 1.52
C GLY A 27 4.05 3.85 1.93
N PHE A 28 4.61 2.66 1.73
CA PHE A 28 6.02 2.36 1.90
C PHE A 28 6.72 2.40 0.53
N ALA A 29 7.89 3.06 0.47
CA ALA A 29 8.67 3.15 -0.75
C ALA A 29 9.17 1.79 -1.26
N CYS A 30 9.32 0.81 -0.38
CA CYS A 30 9.78 -0.55 -0.66
C CYS A 30 9.18 -1.57 0.31
N ALA A 31 9.23 -2.85 -0.07
CA ALA A 31 8.86 -3.96 0.79
C ALA A 31 9.76 -4.05 2.04
N SER A 32 9.23 -4.67 3.11
CA SER A 32 9.96 -4.89 4.35
C SER A 32 11.25 -5.67 4.11
N GLY A 33 12.31 -5.30 4.83
CA GLY A 33 13.65 -5.91 4.71
C GLY A 33 14.44 -5.48 3.47
N ILE A 34 13.86 -4.67 2.57
CA ILE A 34 14.54 -4.13 1.39
C ILE A 34 14.85 -2.65 1.62
N LYS A 35 16.04 -2.21 1.21
CA LYS A 35 16.41 -0.79 1.22
C LYS A 35 15.85 -0.11 -0.04
N ALA A 36 15.18 1.03 0.13
CA ALA A 36 14.77 1.85 -1.01
C ALA A 36 16.00 2.34 -1.79
N CYS A 37 15.89 2.36 -3.12
CA CYS A 37 16.95 2.85 -4.00
C CYS A 37 17.10 4.36 -3.83
N GLU A 38 18.32 4.80 -3.55
CA GLU A 38 18.69 6.18 -3.74
C GLU A 38 18.75 6.49 -5.22
N ASN A 39 18.31 7.69 -5.54
CA ASN A 39 18.38 8.22 -6.88
C ASN A 39 19.57 9.17 -6.94
N GLY A 40 20.79 8.63 -7.06
CA GLY A 40 22.04 9.38 -6.87
C GLY A 40 22.29 10.55 -7.84
N LYS A 41 21.34 10.89 -8.70
CA LYS A 41 21.38 12.04 -9.62
C LYS A 41 20.24 13.04 -9.38
N GLU A 42 19.28 12.75 -8.51
CA GLU A 42 18.11 13.60 -8.27
C GLU A 42 17.94 13.87 -6.77
N GLU A 43 17.29 14.98 -6.43
CA GLU A 43 17.03 15.38 -5.05
C GLU A 43 16.05 14.46 -4.32
N SER A 44 15.17 13.79 -5.07
CA SER A 44 14.14 12.89 -4.53
C SER A 44 14.50 11.42 -4.74
N GLY A 45 14.23 10.60 -3.73
CA GLY A 45 14.29 9.15 -3.85
C GLY A 45 13.38 8.63 -4.97
N LEU A 46 13.68 7.44 -5.49
CA LEU A 46 13.02 6.89 -6.68
C LEU A 46 11.48 6.81 -6.54
N PHE A 47 11.00 6.43 -5.36
CA PHE A 47 9.57 6.41 -5.05
C PHE A 47 8.96 7.81 -5.15
N THR A 48 9.53 8.78 -4.43
CA THR A 48 9.03 10.15 -4.35
C THR A 48 9.01 10.81 -5.74
N LYS A 49 10.05 10.61 -6.55
CA LYS A 49 10.11 11.06 -7.95
C LYS A 49 8.87 10.59 -8.73
N HIS A 50 8.59 9.29 -8.71
CA HIS A 50 7.45 8.73 -9.45
C HIS A 50 6.11 9.11 -8.84
N PHE A 51 6.03 9.24 -7.51
CA PHE A 51 4.81 9.67 -6.83
C PHE A 51 4.41 11.09 -7.25
N LEU A 52 5.34 12.05 -7.16
CA LEU A 52 5.11 13.44 -7.55
C LEU A 52 4.73 13.57 -9.04
N LYS A 53 5.32 12.73 -9.90
CA LYS A 53 4.98 12.70 -11.33
C LYS A 53 3.55 12.24 -11.61
N HIS A 54 3.00 11.34 -10.80
CA HIS A 54 1.68 10.74 -11.05
C HIS A 54 0.55 11.37 -10.24
N ILE A 55 0.85 11.98 -9.08
CA ILE A 55 -0.17 12.57 -8.20
C ILE A 55 -0.85 13.80 -8.82
N VAL A 56 -0.16 14.53 -9.71
CA VAL A 56 -0.67 15.74 -10.37
C VAL A 56 -1.75 15.48 -11.43
N LYS A 57 -2.23 14.24 -11.57
CA LYS A 57 -3.29 13.91 -12.51
C LYS A 57 -4.66 14.12 -11.85
N PRO A 58 -5.42 15.16 -12.22
CA PRO A 58 -6.74 15.40 -11.64
C PRO A 58 -7.68 14.24 -11.99
N ASP A 59 -8.73 14.10 -11.19
CA ASP A 59 -9.85 13.17 -11.40
C ASP A 59 -9.43 11.70 -11.59
N THR A 60 -8.23 11.34 -11.14
CA THR A 60 -7.72 9.98 -11.19
C THR A 60 -7.85 9.35 -9.82
N ASP A 61 -8.58 8.23 -9.76
CA ASP A 61 -8.65 7.40 -8.57
C ASP A 61 -7.23 7.11 -8.03
N PHE A 62 -7.06 7.34 -6.74
CA PHE A 62 -5.79 7.26 -6.04
C PHE A 62 -5.22 5.85 -6.13
N SER A 63 -6.06 4.81 -6.14
CA SER A 63 -5.59 3.43 -6.33
C SER A 63 -4.93 3.24 -7.71
N LYS A 64 -5.45 3.87 -8.76
CA LYS A 64 -4.81 3.90 -10.10
C LYS A 64 -3.49 4.67 -10.07
N ILE A 65 -3.41 5.79 -9.35
CA ILE A 65 -2.15 6.55 -9.16
C ILE A 65 -1.10 5.65 -8.51
N LEU A 66 -1.42 5.00 -7.39
CA LEU A 66 -0.48 4.13 -6.67
C LEU A 66 0.00 2.96 -7.53
N ARG A 67 -0.91 2.32 -8.29
CA ARG A 67 -0.53 1.25 -9.24
C ARG A 67 0.43 1.75 -10.31
N ALA A 68 0.23 2.97 -10.83
CA ALA A 68 1.13 3.57 -11.80
C ALA A 68 2.50 3.87 -11.19
N VAL A 69 2.54 4.37 -9.95
CA VAL A 69 3.78 4.59 -9.18
C VAL A 69 4.53 3.28 -8.96
N THR A 70 3.86 2.22 -8.50
CA THR A 70 4.47 0.89 -8.32
C THR A 70 5.09 0.37 -9.60
N ARG A 71 4.37 0.47 -10.73
CA ARG A 71 4.87 0.04 -12.03
C ARG A 71 6.14 0.80 -12.41
N ALA A 72 6.11 2.12 -12.32
CA ALA A 72 7.24 2.96 -12.72
C ALA A 72 8.48 2.74 -11.83
N VAL A 73 8.31 2.59 -10.52
CA VAL A 73 9.39 2.26 -9.59
C VAL A 73 9.96 0.87 -9.87
N LYS A 74 9.10 -0.12 -10.12
CA LYS A 74 9.53 -1.49 -10.47
C LYS A 74 10.35 -1.51 -11.76
N GLU A 75 9.90 -0.78 -12.79
CA GLU A 75 10.59 -0.70 -14.08
C GLU A 75 11.96 -0.03 -13.94
N GLU A 76 12.03 1.16 -13.35
CA GLU A 76 13.29 1.92 -13.22
C GLU A 76 14.29 1.25 -12.27
N SER A 77 13.80 0.60 -11.21
CA SER A 77 14.66 -0.16 -10.28
C SER A 77 15.10 -1.53 -10.80
N LYS A 78 14.60 -1.97 -11.97
CA LYS A 78 14.77 -3.35 -12.49
C LYS A 78 14.26 -4.41 -11.48
N SER A 79 13.07 -4.19 -10.93
CA SER A 79 12.41 -5.02 -9.92
C SER A 79 13.13 -5.14 -8.57
N ARG A 80 14.13 -4.29 -8.29
CA ARG A 80 14.81 -4.26 -6.98
C ARG A 80 14.02 -3.51 -5.91
N GLN A 81 13.09 -2.65 -6.33
CA GLN A 81 12.22 -1.90 -5.43
C GLN A 81 10.76 -2.05 -5.88
N ILE A 82 9.91 -2.45 -4.94
CA ILE A 82 8.47 -2.57 -5.14
C ILE A 82 7.79 -1.85 -3.97
N PRO A 83 7.12 -0.72 -4.21
CA PRO A 83 6.34 -0.03 -3.18
C PRO A 83 5.21 -0.91 -2.62
N CYS A 84 4.87 -0.71 -1.35
CA CYS A 84 3.80 -1.43 -0.66
C CYS A 84 2.83 -0.44 -0.03
N TYR A 85 1.53 -0.77 -0.04
CA TYR A 85 0.49 0.09 0.53
C TYR A 85 -0.37 -0.71 1.49
N ILE A 86 -0.65 -0.15 2.65
CA ILE A 86 -1.52 -0.73 3.67
C ILE A 86 -2.57 0.32 4.01
N GLY A 87 -3.85 -0.01 3.90
CA GLY A 87 -4.91 0.93 4.19
C GLY A 87 -6.15 0.27 4.75
N ALA A 88 -6.89 1.04 5.53
CA ALA A 88 -8.23 0.73 6.02
C ALA A 88 -9.15 1.92 5.69
N LEU A 89 -9.12 2.36 4.43
CA LEU A 89 -9.92 3.47 3.96
C LEU A 89 -11.41 3.11 4.11
N LEU A 90 -12.17 4.02 4.71
CA LEU A 90 -13.61 3.86 4.97
C LEU A 90 -14.48 4.33 3.80
N ILE A 91 -13.85 4.86 2.75
CA ILE A 91 -14.54 5.46 1.62
C ILE A 91 -14.98 4.33 0.70
N GLU A 92 -16.29 4.27 0.39
CA GLU A 92 -16.86 3.32 -0.56
C GLU A 92 -16.67 3.77 -2.02
N ASP A 93 -16.42 5.06 -2.23
CA ASP A 93 -16.19 5.72 -3.53
C ASP A 93 -14.68 5.83 -3.91
N ASP A 94 -14.43 6.18 -5.18
CA ASP A 94 -13.07 6.48 -5.67
C ASP A 94 -12.48 7.70 -4.94
N ILE A 95 -11.23 7.57 -4.47
CA ILE A 95 -10.48 8.70 -3.88
C ILE A 95 -9.81 9.46 -5.01
N CYS A 96 -10.34 10.61 -5.42
CA CYS A 96 -9.71 11.47 -6.41
C CYS A 96 -9.03 12.67 -5.73
N LEU A 97 -7.86 13.05 -6.25
CA LEU A 97 -7.24 14.32 -5.89
C LEU A 97 -7.63 15.37 -6.93
N TYR A 98 -7.89 16.57 -6.42
CA TYR A 98 -8.40 17.73 -7.16
C TYR A 98 -7.38 18.31 -8.16
#